data_AF-A0A963FBJ0-F1
#
_entry.id   AF-A0A963FBJ0-F1
#
_cell.length_a   1.000
_cell.length_b   1.000
_cell.length_c   1.000
_cell.angle_alpha   90.00
_cell.angle_beta   90.00
_cell.angle_gamma   90.00
#
_symmetry.space_group_name_H-M   'P 1'
#
loop_
_entity.id
_entity.type
_entity.pdbx_description
1 polymer ?
#
loop_
_entity_poly.entity_id
_entity_poly.type
_entity_poly.pdbx_seq_one_letter_code
_entity_poly.pdbx_strand_id
1 'polypeptide(L)' 'MSRIFRDPLLLLLMTILAISLLVFTAGLLPYPFGLLVLSAFIVARILHIS' A
#
# COMPACT_ATOMS: atom_id res chain seq x y z
N MET A 1 12.25 -12.68 12.93
CA MET A 1 11.66 -11.41 12.44
C MET A 1 11.75 -11.38 10.92
N SER A 2 10.62 -11.37 10.21
CA SER A 2 10.61 -11.17 8.75
C SER A 2 11.21 -9.79 8.42
N ARG A 3 12.04 -9.69 7.37
CA ARG A 3 12.67 -8.43 6.90
C ARG A 3 11.64 -7.34 6.58
N ILE A 4 10.41 -7.75 6.27
CA ILE A 4 9.23 -6.91 6.03
C ILE A 4 8.97 -5.93 7.19
N PHE A 5 9.09 -6.38 8.44
CA PHE A 5 8.83 -5.54 9.63
C PHE A 5 9.94 -4.53 9.93
N ARG A 6 11.09 -4.62 9.24
CA ARG A 6 12.21 -3.68 9.39
C ARG A 6 12.29 -2.64 8.28
N ASP A 7 11.41 -2.71 7.27
CA ASP A 7 11.36 -1.70 6.20
C ASP A 7 10.29 -0.64 6.56
N PRO A 8 10.70 0.53 7.08
CA PRO A 8 9.76 1.58 7.49
C PRO A 8 9.00 2.16 6.30
N LEU A 9 9.58 2.11 5.09
CA LEU A 9 8.93 2.60 3.88
C LEU A 9 7.82 1.65 3.44
N LEU A 10 8.03 0.33 3.55
CA LEU A 10 6.98 -0.66 3.29
C LEU A 10 5.80 -0.51 4.26
N LEU A 11 6.08 -0.29 5.55
CA LEU A 11 5.04 -0.05 6.56
C LEU A 11 4.25 1.24 6.27
N LEU A 12 4.95 2.31 5.87
CA LEU A 12 4.31 3.57 5.47
C LEU A 12 3.37 3.37 4.27
N LEU A 13 3.84 2.67 3.23
CA LEU A 13 3.05 2.40 2.03
C LEU A 13 1.80 1.57 2.32
N MET A 14 1.93 0.55 3.18
CA MET A 14 0.79 -0.26 3.63
C MET A 14 -0.24 0.59 4.39
N THR A 15 0.22 1.54 5.20
CA THR A 15 -0.67 2.47 5.93
C THR A 15 -1.39 3.40 4.97
N ILE A 16 -0.68 3.97 3.99
CA ILE A 16 -1.27 4.81 2.94
C ILE A 16 -2.31 4.03 2.14
N LEU A 17 -2.02 2.77 1.79
CA LEU A 17 -2.97 1.90 1.08
C LEU A 17 -4.23 1.66 1.91
N ALA A 18 -4.09 1.37 3.21
CA ALA A 18 -5.22 1.16 4.11
C ALA A 18 -6.11 2.41 4.23
N ILE A 19 -5.51 3.60 4.42
CA ILE A 19 -6.24 4.87 4.47
C ILE A 19 -6.94 5.13 3.14
N SER A 20 -6.24 4.93 2.03
CA SER A 20 -6.78 5.20 0.69
C SER A 20 -7.96 4.27 0.37
N LEU A 21 -7.89 3.00 0.81
CA LEU A 21 -9.01 2.05 0.71
C LEU A 21 -10.21 2.51 1.56
N LEU A 22 -9.96 2.96 2.79
CA LEU A 22 -11.02 3.46 3.68
C LEU A 22 -11.75 4.67 3.06
N VAL A 23 -10.98 5.64 2.57
CA VAL A 23 -11.50 6.84 1.89
C VAL A 23 -12.24 6.47 0.59
N PHE A 24 -11.76 5.48 -0.17
CA PHE A 24 -12.44 4.96 -1.36
C PHE A 24 -13.77 4.30 -1.00
N THR A 25 -13.80 3.42 0.01
CA THR A 25 -15.05 2.78 0.47
C THR A 25 -16.06 3.77 1.05
N ALA A 26 -15.59 4.91 1.56
CA ALA A 26 -16.44 6.01 2.02
C ALA A 26 -17.03 6.86 0.87
N GLY A 27 -16.71 6.55 -0.40
CA GLY A 27 -17.19 7.29 -1.56
C GLY A 27 -16.54 8.66 -1.74
N LEU A 28 -15.50 8.98 -0.97
CA LEU A 28 -14.79 10.25 -1.04
C LEU A 28 -13.72 10.29 -2.14
N LEU A 29 -13.41 9.13 -2.74
CA LEU A 29 -12.38 8.98 -3.76
C LEU A 29 -13.01 8.51 -5.08
N PRO A 30 -13.06 9.35 -6.12
CA PRO A 30 -13.85 9.08 -7.32
C PRO A 30 -13.23 8.05 -8.28
N TYR A 31 -11.91 7.82 -8.23
CA TYR A 31 -11.23 6.92 -9.15
C TYR A 31 -10.07 6.13 -8.51
N PRO A 32 -10.11 4.78 -8.51
CA PRO A 32 -9.18 3.95 -7.74
C PRO A 32 -7.85 3.64 -8.45
N PHE A 33 -7.50 4.31 -9.55
CA PHE A 33 -6.26 3.97 -10.29
C PHE A 33 -5.00 4.14 -9.43
N GLY A 34 -4.97 5.14 -8.54
CA GLY A 34 -3.89 5.29 -7.56
C GLY A 34 -3.77 4.09 -6.61
N LEU A 35 -4.88 3.45 -6.24
CA LEU A 35 -4.88 2.24 -5.40
C LEU A 35 -4.28 1.05 -6.13
N LEU A 36 -4.60 0.89 -7.42
CA LEU A 36 -4.04 -0.18 -8.25
C LEU A 36 -2.53 -0.02 -8.39
N VAL A 37 -2.04 1.17 -8.72
CA VAL A 37 -0.60 1.45 -8.83
C VAL A 37 0.11 1.25 -7.49
N LEU A 38 -0.46 1.77 -6.40
CA LEU A 38 0.10 1.61 -5.05
C LEU A 38 0.18 0.13 -4.64
N SER A 39 -0.88 -0.64 -4.91
CA SER A 39 -0.91 -2.07 -4.61
C SER A 39 0.14 -2.85 -5.41
N ALA A 40 0.30 -2.57 -6.70
CA ALA A 40 1.32 -3.20 -7.55
C ALA A 40 2.74 -2.86 -7.07
N PHE A 41 2.97 -1.60 -6.67
CA PHE A 41 4.26 -1.17 -6.13
C PHE A 41 4.59 -1.87 -4.80
N ILE A 42 3.62 -1.99 -3.89
CA ILE A 42 3.80 -2.71 -2.62
C ILE A 42 4.15 -4.19 -2.87
N VAL A 43 3.46 -4.85 -3.79
CA VAL A 43 3.76 -6.24 -4.17
C VAL A 43 5.19 -6.36 -4.72
N ALA A 44 5.57 -5.48 -5.65
CA ALA A 44 6.94 -5.45 -6.19
C ALA A 44 7.98 -5.22 -5.09
N ARG A 45 7.68 -4.34 -4.13
CA ARG A 45 8.56 -4.06 -2.99
C ARG A 45 8.70 -5.26 -2.07
N ILE A 46 7.60 -5.96 -1.75
CA ILE A 46 7.63 -7.19 -0.96
C ILE A 46 8.50 -8.24 -1.66
N LEU A 47 8.31 -8.46 -2.96
CA LEU A 47 9.10 -9.41 -3.75
C LEU A 47 10.59 -9.06 -3.79
N HIS A 48 10.94 -7.78 -3.81
CA HIS A 48 12.34 -7.34 -3.79
C HIS A 48 13.03 -7.56 -2.44
N ILE A 49 12.30 -7.47 -1.32
CA ILE A 49 12.87 -7.58 0.04
C ILE A 49 12.78 -9.02 0.59
N SER A 50 11.89 -9.85 0.03
CA SER A 50 11.71 -11.27 0.38
C SER A 50 12.92 -12.09 -0.05
#